data_AF-A0A2X2IPQ8-F1
#
_entry.id   AF-A0A2X2IPQ8-F1
#
_cell.length_a   1.000
_cell.length_b   1.000
_cell.length_c   1.000
_cell.angle_alpha   90.00
_cell.angle_beta   90.00
_cell.angle_gamma   90.00
#
_symmetry.space_group_name_H-M   'P 1'
#
loop_
_entity.id
_entity.type
_entity.pdbx_description
1 polymer ?
#
loop_
_entity_poly.entity_id
_entity_poly.type
_entity_poly.pdbx_seq_one_letter_code
_entity_poly.pdbx_strand_id
1 'polypeptide(L)'
;MKKINLFPLFILFFLSSCATYKPQILVSEQIFKTGQVPFQQCHASTIQVIGKDSLLAAWFGGTHESNPDVVIWSSLYSHGQWQRPVQIADGILGDNRFPTWNPVFYQYPHSDTLSLYYKIGPNPREWKGYVKHSLDKGTTWSAEQQLPEGILGPIKNKPLTLTNGLLLSPSSTESKEEIWKAHLEISRDHGRSWSVSAIRPDTSIQVIQPSVIQHTDGRIQVLCRSKEIK
;
A
#
# COMPACT_ATOMS: atom_id res chain seq x y z
N MET A 1 63.15 -40.62 21.26
CA MET A 1 62.73 -39.57 20.29
C MET A 1 61.21 -39.66 20.10
N LYS A 2 60.43 -38.79 20.76
CA LYS A 2 58.96 -38.71 20.57
C LYS A 2 58.68 -37.63 19.53
N LYS A 3 58.06 -37.99 18.41
CA LYS A 3 57.62 -37.04 17.37
C LYS A 3 56.40 -36.29 17.88
N ILE A 4 56.52 -34.98 18.06
CA ILE A 4 55.40 -34.08 18.36
C ILE A 4 54.89 -33.59 17.00
N ASN A 5 53.70 -34.04 16.61
CA ASN A 5 52.99 -33.52 15.45
C ASN A 5 52.24 -32.24 15.88
N LEU A 6 52.73 -31.09 15.44
CA LEU A 6 52.01 -29.82 15.56
C LEU A 6 50.93 -29.75 14.46
N PHE A 7 49.67 -29.85 14.84
CA PHE A 7 48.54 -29.57 13.95
C PHE A 7 48.30 -28.06 13.93
N PRO A 8 48.24 -27.38 12.77
CA PRO A 8 47.92 -25.96 12.75
C PRO A 8 46.42 -25.80 12.99
N LEU A 9 46.06 -25.19 14.12
CA LEU A 9 44.69 -24.81 14.43
C LEU A 9 44.32 -23.61 13.55
N PHE A 10 43.68 -23.87 12.40
CA PHE A 10 43.05 -22.83 11.59
C PHE A 10 41.83 -22.30 12.37
N ILE A 11 42.02 -21.20 13.09
CA ILE A 11 40.92 -20.45 13.70
C ILE A 11 40.20 -19.70 12.57
N LEU A 12 39.11 -20.28 12.07
CA LEU A 12 38.15 -19.56 11.24
C LEU A 12 37.49 -18.49 12.11
N PHE A 13 37.94 -17.24 11.99
CA PHE A 13 37.18 -16.10 12.46
C PHE A 13 35.93 -15.96 11.57
N PHE A 14 34.83 -16.60 11.98
CA PHE A 14 33.51 -16.21 11.51
C PHE A 14 33.23 -14.82 12.04
N LEU A 15 33.54 -13.80 11.24
CA LEU A 15 32.97 -12.47 11.39
C LEU A 15 31.47 -12.59 11.07
N SER A 16 30.69 -13.05 12.04
CA SER A 16 29.25 -12.88 12.07
C SER A 16 28.96 -11.40 12.27
N SER A 17 29.10 -10.63 11.20
CA SER A 17 28.48 -9.32 11.07
C SER A 17 26.98 -9.54 10.91
N CYS A 18 26.31 -9.96 11.98
CA CYS A 18 24.91 -9.62 12.15
C CYS A 18 24.85 -8.13 12.47
N ALA A 19 25.12 -7.29 11.47
CA ALA A 19 24.78 -5.89 11.55
C ALA A 19 23.25 -5.84 11.71
N THR A 20 22.80 -5.66 12.94
CA THR A 20 21.40 -5.34 13.22
C THR A 20 21.11 -4.04 12.49
N TYR A 21 20.39 -4.11 11.37
CA TYR A 21 19.93 -2.93 10.66
C TYR A 21 19.15 -2.05 11.65
N LYS A 22 19.67 -0.86 11.93
CA LYS A 22 18.99 0.15 12.74
C LYS A 22 18.49 1.22 11.78
N PRO A 23 17.17 1.30 11.51
CA PRO A 23 16.65 2.38 10.69
C PRO A 23 16.98 3.72 11.35
N GLN A 24 17.44 4.67 10.55
CA GLN A 24 17.67 6.04 10.99
C GLN A 24 16.57 6.94 10.45
N ILE A 25 16.04 7.81 11.31
CA ILE A 25 15.10 8.85 10.89
C ILE A 25 15.94 9.93 10.20
N LEU A 26 15.78 10.07 8.88
CA LEU A 26 16.45 11.12 8.13
C LEU A 26 15.73 12.46 8.28
N VAL A 27 14.39 12.43 8.22
CA VAL A 27 13.50 13.60 8.31
C VAL A 27 12.22 13.20 9.04
N SER A 28 11.69 14.10 9.87
CA SER A 28 10.36 13.97 10.48
C SER A 28 9.72 15.36 10.51
N GLU A 29 8.63 15.52 9.79
CA GLU A 29 7.92 16.80 9.65
C GLU A 29 6.41 16.58 9.49
N GLN A 30 5.65 17.66 9.63
CA GLN A 30 4.22 17.67 9.35
C GLN A 30 3.97 18.15 7.91
N ILE A 31 3.14 17.43 7.15
CA ILE A 31 2.74 17.82 5.79
C ILE A 31 1.83 19.07 5.82
N PHE A 32 1.03 19.21 6.87
CA PHE A 32 0.13 20.33 7.11
C PHE A 32 -0.10 20.50 8.62
N LYS A 33 -0.53 21.68 9.04
CA LYS A 33 -0.94 21.95 10.43
C LYS A 33 -2.46 21.94 10.58
N THR A 34 -2.94 21.64 11.78
CA THR A 34 -4.36 21.81 12.14
C THR A 34 -4.84 23.22 11.80
N GLY A 35 -6.01 23.33 11.17
CA GLY A 35 -6.58 24.61 10.72
C GLY A 35 -6.12 25.08 9.33
N GLN A 36 -5.12 24.44 8.70
CA GLN A 36 -4.71 24.73 7.32
C GLN A 36 -5.46 23.88 6.27
N VAL A 37 -6.21 22.90 6.73
CA VAL A 37 -6.95 21.92 5.92
C VAL A 37 -8.41 21.90 6.35
N PRO A 38 -9.35 21.54 5.46
CA PRO A 38 -10.78 21.59 5.76
C PRO A 38 -11.32 20.33 6.47
N PHE A 39 -10.50 19.29 6.65
CA PHE A 39 -10.90 18.05 7.30
C PHE A 39 -10.45 18.00 8.76
N GLN A 40 -11.23 17.31 9.59
CA GLN A 40 -10.97 17.15 11.03
C GLN A 40 -10.22 15.84 11.34
N GLN A 41 -10.41 14.83 10.49
CA GLN A 41 -9.74 13.54 10.61
C GLN A 41 -9.08 13.16 9.29
N CYS A 42 -7.94 12.49 9.37
CA CYS A 42 -7.27 11.87 8.23
C CYS A 42 -6.63 10.54 8.62
N HIS A 43 -6.64 9.55 7.72
CA HIS A 43 -6.13 8.21 7.99
C HIS A 43 -5.72 7.48 6.70
N ALA A 44 -5.11 6.29 6.86
CA ALA A 44 -4.61 5.40 5.81
C ALA A 44 -3.73 6.09 4.75
N SER A 45 -2.59 6.63 5.17
CA SER A 45 -1.67 7.31 4.26
C SER A 45 -0.88 6.36 3.35
N THR A 46 -0.53 6.88 2.17
CA THR A 46 0.39 6.29 1.18
C THR A 46 1.41 7.34 0.74
N ILE A 47 2.57 6.90 0.26
CA ILE A 47 3.60 7.78 -0.32
C ILE A 47 4.27 7.11 -1.51
N GLN A 48 4.59 7.89 -2.54
CA GLN A 48 5.23 7.42 -3.76
C GLN A 48 6.29 8.42 -4.22
N VAL A 49 7.47 7.91 -4.61
CA VAL A 49 8.49 8.69 -5.30
C VAL A 49 8.01 8.95 -6.73
N ILE A 50 8.00 10.21 -7.15
CA ILE A 50 7.52 10.66 -8.46
C ILE A 50 8.58 11.46 -9.26
N GLY A 51 9.77 11.64 -8.67
CA GLY A 51 10.90 12.32 -9.28
C GLY A 51 12.15 12.20 -8.41
N LYS A 52 13.27 12.74 -8.88
CA LYS A 52 14.59 12.65 -8.20
C LYS A 52 14.54 13.10 -6.74
N ASP A 53 13.82 14.17 -6.47
CA ASP A 53 13.67 14.77 -5.13
C ASP A 53 12.21 15.16 -4.90
N SER A 54 11.28 14.29 -5.30
CA SER A 54 9.84 14.57 -5.23
C SER A 54 9.04 13.37 -4.78
N LEU A 55 8.14 13.61 -3.83
CA LEU A 55 7.26 12.62 -3.24
C LEU A 55 5.81 13.07 -3.41
N LEU A 56 4.91 12.13 -3.61
CA LEU A 56 3.49 12.36 -3.54
C LEU A 56 2.94 11.54 -2.37
N ALA A 57 2.29 12.21 -1.41
CA ALA A 57 1.61 11.56 -0.30
C ALA A 57 0.10 11.74 -0.44
N ALA A 58 -0.67 10.73 -0.08
CA ALA A 58 -2.12 10.80 -0.04
C ALA A 58 -2.70 10.11 1.19
N TRP A 59 -3.91 10.51 1.57
CA TRP A 59 -4.69 9.99 2.69
C TRP A 59 -6.16 10.27 2.43
N PHE A 60 -7.07 9.55 3.08
CA PHE A 60 -8.46 10.00 3.11
C PHE A 60 -8.66 10.98 4.28
N GLY A 61 -9.56 11.94 4.13
CA GLY A 61 -9.90 12.88 5.19
C GLY A 61 -11.23 13.59 4.99
N GLY A 62 -11.91 13.87 6.09
CA GLY A 62 -13.22 14.51 6.15
C GLY A 62 -13.62 14.86 7.59
N THR A 63 -14.92 14.96 7.87
CA THR A 63 -15.43 15.26 9.21
C THR A 63 -15.13 14.15 10.20
N HIS A 64 -15.45 12.90 9.85
CA HIS A 64 -15.04 11.69 10.57
C HIS A 64 -15.04 10.48 9.63
N GLU A 65 -14.36 9.40 10.01
CA GLU A 65 -14.34 8.16 9.22
C GLU A 65 -15.77 7.67 8.88
N SER A 66 -15.99 7.24 7.63
CA SER A 66 -17.30 6.87 7.03
C SER A 66 -18.26 8.01 6.67
N ASN A 67 -17.95 9.28 6.98
CA ASN A 67 -18.82 10.39 6.58
C ASN A 67 -18.79 10.60 5.05
N PRO A 68 -19.92 10.87 4.36
CA PRO A 68 -19.94 11.13 2.91
C PRO A 68 -18.98 12.23 2.43
N ASP A 69 -18.55 13.14 3.30
CA ASP A 69 -17.57 14.18 2.97
C ASP A 69 -16.10 13.70 2.94
N VAL A 70 -15.83 12.44 3.28
CA VAL A 70 -14.47 11.87 3.27
C VAL A 70 -13.98 11.66 1.85
N VAL A 71 -12.96 12.42 1.48
CA VAL A 71 -12.34 12.42 0.15
C VAL A 71 -10.86 12.01 0.23
N ILE A 72 -10.27 11.66 -0.91
CA ILE A 72 -8.82 11.44 -0.99
C ILE A 72 -8.13 12.78 -1.19
N TRP A 73 -7.26 13.13 -0.26
CA TRP A 73 -6.38 14.28 -0.32
C TRP A 73 -4.96 13.84 -0.72
N SER A 74 -4.24 14.72 -1.38
CA SER A 74 -2.85 14.52 -1.77
C SER A 74 -2.02 15.78 -1.57
N SER A 75 -0.76 15.62 -1.21
CA SER A 75 0.23 16.71 -1.13
C SER A 75 1.51 16.30 -1.84
N LEU A 76 2.06 17.24 -2.60
CA LEU A 76 3.31 17.12 -3.33
C LEU A 76 4.45 17.66 -2.48
N TYR A 77 5.47 16.84 -2.25
CA TYR A 77 6.77 17.29 -1.76
C TYR A 77 7.66 17.62 -2.96
N SER A 78 8.13 18.86 -3.03
CA SER A 78 9.03 19.32 -4.09
C SER A 78 9.84 20.51 -3.59
N HIS A 79 11.07 20.67 -4.06
CA HIS A 79 11.93 21.81 -3.68
C HIS A 79 12.09 21.95 -2.15
N GLY A 80 12.17 20.83 -1.44
CA GLY A 80 12.40 20.80 0.00
C GLY A 80 11.18 21.06 0.89
N GLN A 81 9.96 21.13 0.34
CA GLN A 81 8.75 21.44 1.11
C GLN A 81 7.49 20.73 0.60
N TRP A 82 6.55 20.49 1.51
CA TRP A 82 5.20 20.02 1.18
C TRP A 82 4.32 21.17 0.68
N GLN A 83 3.62 20.94 -0.41
CA GLN A 83 2.62 21.87 -0.94
C GLN A 83 1.27 21.70 -0.22
N ARG A 84 0.39 22.69 -0.37
CA ARG A 84 -0.96 22.63 0.20
C ARG A 84 -1.70 21.37 -0.31
N PRO A 85 -2.35 20.60 0.58
CA PRO A 85 -3.12 19.44 0.15
C PRO A 85 -4.25 19.80 -0.83
N VAL A 86 -4.42 18.97 -1.86
CA VAL A 86 -5.48 19.07 -2.87
C VAL A 86 -6.31 17.80 -2.89
N GLN A 87 -7.59 17.91 -3.21
CA GLN A 87 -8.49 16.77 -3.37
C GLN A 87 -8.23 16.08 -4.71
N ILE A 88 -8.12 14.75 -4.71
CA ILE A 88 -7.86 13.95 -5.93
C ILE A 88 -8.89 12.85 -6.21
N ALA A 89 -9.81 12.57 -5.27
CA ALA A 89 -11.01 11.75 -5.50
C ALA A 89 -12.11 12.11 -4.50
N ASP A 90 -13.34 12.32 -4.97
CA ASP A 90 -14.45 12.93 -4.19
C ASP A 90 -15.53 11.96 -3.70
N GLY A 91 -15.54 10.74 -4.25
CA GLY A 91 -16.52 9.70 -3.93
C GLY A 91 -17.90 9.90 -4.57
N ILE A 92 -18.02 10.80 -5.55
CA ILE A 92 -19.28 11.06 -6.27
C ILE A 92 -19.46 9.97 -7.34
N LEU A 93 -20.61 9.30 -7.30
CA LEU A 93 -21.01 8.28 -8.27
C LEU A 93 -22.47 8.55 -8.69
N GLY A 94 -22.65 9.09 -9.89
CA GLY A 94 -23.96 9.60 -10.33
C GLY A 94 -24.43 10.72 -9.40
N ASP A 95 -25.65 10.61 -8.88
CA ASP A 95 -26.25 11.59 -7.97
C ASP A 95 -25.89 11.36 -6.49
N ASN A 96 -25.13 10.31 -6.18
CA ASN A 96 -24.79 9.93 -4.82
C ASN A 96 -23.35 10.29 -4.48
N ARG A 97 -23.09 10.60 -3.20
CA ARG A 97 -21.73 10.76 -2.67
C ARG A 97 -21.49 9.77 -1.55
N PHE A 98 -20.38 9.05 -1.64
CA PHE A 98 -19.93 8.08 -0.66
C PHE A 98 -18.56 8.47 -0.11
N PRO A 99 -18.21 8.04 1.11
CA PRO A 99 -16.84 8.17 1.57
C PRO A 99 -15.87 7.41 0.67
N THR A 100 -14.67 7.97 0.55
CA THR A 100 -13.52 7.33 -0.10
C THR A 100 -12.54 6.79 0.92
N TRP A 101 -11.80 5.73 0.57
CA TRP A 101 -10.99 5.01 1.54
C TRP A 101 -9.68 4.49 0.99
N ASN A 102 -8.72 4.31 1.91
CA ASN A 102 -7.45 3.61 1.74
C ASN A 102 -6.78 3.85 0.38
N PRO A 103 -6.33 5.10 0.13
CA PRO A 103 -5.59 5.41 -1.08
C PRO A 103 -4.26 4.68 -1.10
N VAL A 104 -3.90 4.13 -2.25
CA VAL A 104 -2.64 3.45 -2.50
C VAL A 104 -2.08 3.94 -3.82
N PHE A 105 -0.93 4.60 -3.75
CA PHE A 105 -0.18 4.94 -4.95
C PHE A 105 0.61 3.76 -5.44
N TYR A 106 0.58 3.55 -6.75
CA TYR A 106 1.35 2.51 -7.39
C TYR A 106 1.76 2.94 -8.80
N GLN A 107 3.04 2.79 -9.11
CA GLN A 107 3.58 2.99 -10.45
C GLN A 107 4.25 1.69 -10.86
N TYR A 108 3.78 1.11 -11.97
CA TYR A 108 4.36 -0.10 -12.50
C TYR A 108 5.83 0.17 -12.91
N PRO A 109 6.77 -0.78 -12.69
CA PRO A 109 8.16 -0.57 -13.08
C PRO A 109 8.29 -0.10 -14.53
N HIS A 110 9.07 0.95 -14.77
CA HIS A 110 9.30 1.57 -16.08
C HIS A 110 8.07 2.18 -16.78
N SER A 111 6.93 2.25 -16.10
CA SER A 111 5.75 2.97 -16.60
C SER A 111 5.80 4.44 -16.18
N ASP A 112 5.38 5.35 -17.05
CA ASP A 112 5.14 6.76 -16.70
C ASP A 112 3.75 6.99 -16.09
N THR A 113 2.88 5.98 -16.11
CA THR A 113 1.54 6.05 -15.52
C THR A 113 1.58 5.77 -14.02
N LEU A 114 1.21 6.77 -13.23
CA LEU A 114 0.93 6.63 -11.81
C LEU A 114 -0.54 6.24 -11.61
N SER A 115 -0.79 5.24 -10.77
CA SER A 115 -2.13 4.80 -10.40
C SER A 115 -2.45 5.13 -8.95
N LEU A 116 -3.66 5.62 -8.70
CA LEU A 116 -4.27 5.75 -7.39
C LEU A 116 -5.35 4.67 -7.28
N TYR A 117 -5.08 3.63 -6.49
CA TYR A 117 -6.10 2.69 -6.08
C TYR A 117 -6.76 3.18 -4.80
N TYR A 118 -8.09 3.13 -4.71
CA TYR A 118 -8.86 3.58 -3.55
C TYR A 118 -10.24 2.92 -3.59
N LYS A 119 -11.03 3.09 -2.52
CA LYS A 119 -12.35 2.45 -2.43
C LYS A 119 -13.41 3.53 -2.32
N ILE A 120 -14.59 3.25 -2.86
CA ILE A 120 -15.77 4.09 -2.71
C ILE A 120 -16.91 3.22 -2.19
N GLY A 121 -17.61 3.69 -1.18
CA GLY A 121 -18.80 3.03 -0.63
C GLY A 121 -18.96 3.30 0.86
N PRO A 122 -20.11 2.95 1.45
CA PRO A 122 -20.49 3.43 2.78
C PRO A 122 -19.63 2.84 3.92
N ASN A 123 -19.03 1.66 3.72
CA ASN A 123 -18.17 1.00 4.72
C ASN A 123 -17.35 -0.13 4.08
N PRO A 124 -16.36 -0.71 4.80
CA PRO A 124 -15.48 -1.77 4.29
C PRO A 124 -16.15 -3.05 3.77
N ARG A 125 -17.42 -3.30 4.09
CA ARG A 125 -18.16 -4.49 3.62
C ARG A 125 -18.89 -4.28 2.30
N GLU A 126 -19.13 -3.02 1.95
CA GLU A 126 -20.00 -2.62 0.84
C GLU A 126 -19.26 -1.76 -0.19
N TRP A 127 -18.01 -1.39 0.09
CA TRP A 127 -17.20 -0.62 -0.85
C TRP A 127 -16.81 -1.43 -2.09
N LYS A 128 -16.44 -0.70 -3.14
CA LYS A 128 -15.84 -1.28 -4.34
C LYS A 128 -14.47 -0.66 -4.58
N GLY A 129 -13.61 -1.41 -5.26
CA GLY A 129 -12.30 -0.91 -5.67
C GLY A 129 -12.42 0.00 -6.89
N TYR A 130 -11.67 1.10 -6.87
CA TYR A 130 -11.55 2.05 -7.97
C TYR A 130 -10.09 2.37 -8.23
N VAL A 131 -9.81 2.78 -9.47
CA VAL A 131 -8.52 3.28 -9.89
C VAL A 131 -8.67 4.59 -10.66
N LYS A 132 -7.74 5.53 -10.42
CA LYS A 132 -7.49 6.70 -11.28
C LYS A 132 -6.05 6.64 -11.77
N HIS A 133 -5.81 7.17 -12.96
CA HIS A 133 -4.48 7.21 -13.56
C HIS A 133 -4.04 8.66 -13.77
N SER A 134 -2.75 8.90 -13.55
CA SER A 134 -2.08 10.15 -13.86
C SER A 134 -0.92 9.89 -14.82
N LEU A 135 -0.81 10.73 -15.85
CA LEU A 135 0.27 10.71 -16.83
C LEU A 135 1.28 11.85 -16.60
N ASP A 136 1.07 12.66 -15.56
CA ASP A 136 1.81 13.88 -15.26
C ASP A 136 2.25 13.94 -13.78
N LYS A 137 2.60 12.76 -13.25
CA LYS A 137 3.18 12.58 -11.91
C LYS A 137 2.26 13.03 -10.77
N GLY A 138 0.96 12.83 -10.94
CA GLY A 138 -0.07 13.10 -9.94
C GLY A 138 -0.61 14.53 -9.95
N THR A 139 -0.31 15.31 -10.99
CA THR A 139 -0.81 16.68 -11.14
C THR A 139 -2.29 16.67 -11.56
N THR A 140 -2.63 15.84 -12.55
CA THR A 140 -4.00 15.59 -12.99
C THR A 140 -4.30 14.10 -12.94
N TRP A 141 -5.59 13.77 -12.86
CA TRP A 141 -6.08 12.40 -12.73
C TRP A 141 -7.22 12.15 -13.71
N SER A 142 -7.26 10.95 -14.28
CA SER A 142 -8.37 10.47 -15.10
C SER A 142 -9.68 10.45 -14.32
N ALA A 143 -10.80 10.26 -15.03
CA ALA A 143 -12.03 9.78 -14.41
C ALA A 143 -11.76 8.46 -13.66
N GLU A 144 -12.52 8.24 -12.60
CA GLU A 144 -12.48 7.00 -11.82
C GLU A 144 -12.99 5.81 -12.64
N GLN A 145 -12.29 4.70 -12.50
CA GLN A 145 -12.63 3.45 -13.13
C GLN A 145 -12.87 2.43 -12.04
N GLN A 146 -14.07 1.86 -12.00
CA GLN A 146 -14.35 0.75 -11.09
C GLN A 146 -13.52 -0.46 -11.54
N LEU A 147 -12.90 -1.15 -10.58
CA LEU A 147 -12.26 -2.43 -10.84
C LEU A 147 -13.31 -3.51 -11.17
N PRO A 148 -12.91 -4.61 -11.82
CA PRO A 148 -13.82 -5.72 -12.11
C PRO A 148 -14.55 -6.21 -10.85
N GLU A 149 -15.74 -6.77 -11.04
CA GLU A 149 -16.51 -7.32 -9.93
C GLU A 149 -15.69 -8.35 -9.14
N GLY A 150 -15.74 -8.26 -7.80
CA GLY A 150 -14.96 -9.10 -6.90
C GLY A 150 -13.50 -8.65 -6.67
N ILE A 151 -13.04 -7.58 -7.33
CA ILE A 151 -11.67 -7.05 -7.19
C ILE A 151 -11.71 -5.69 -6.46
N LEU A 152 -10.90 -5.54 -5.42
CA LEU A 152 -10.83 -4.32 -4.60
C LEU A 152 -9.55 -3.52 -4.83
N GLY A 153 -8.56 -4.10 -5.51
CA GLY A 153 -7.21 -3.57 -5.59
C GLY A 153 -6.48 -3.70 -4.25
N PRO A 154 -5.33 -3.03 -4.08
CA PRO A 154 -4.56 -3.13 -2.85
C PRO A 154 -5.37 -2.53 -1.71
N ILE A 155 -5.76 -3.31 -0.70
CA ILE A 155 -6.72 -2.86 0.31
C ILE A 155 -6.22 -1.64 1.11
N LYS A 156 -4.90 -1.55 1.31
CA LYS A 156 -4.21 -0.44 2.00
C LYS A 156 -2.71 -0.34 1.66
N ASN A 157 -2.01 -1.47 1.53
CA ASN A 157 -0.55 -1.45 1.38
C ASN A 157 -0.15 -1.62 -0.09
N LYS A 158 1.05 -1.13 -0.43
CA LYS A 158 1.54 -1.02 -1.81
C LYS A 158 1.61 -2.40 -2.51
N PRO A 159 1.16 -2.52 -3.77
CA PRO A 159 1.41 -3.69 -4.59
C PRO A 159 2.90 -3.92 -4.87
N LEU A 160 3.25 -5.16 -5.23
CA LEU A 160 4.59 -5.54 -5.66
C LEU A 160 4.55 -6.11 -7.08
N THR A 161 5.38 -5.60 -7.99
CA THR A 161 5.64 -6.28 -9.27
C THR A 161 6.87 -7.15 -9.16
N LEU A 162 6.71 -8.42 -9.50
CA LEU A 162 7.79 -9.40 -9.59
C LEU A 162 8.60 -9.22 -10.86
N THR A 163 9.80 -9.79 -10.90
CA THR A 163 10.69 -9.77 -12.07
C THR A 163 10.09 -10.40 -13.33
N ASN A 164 9.13 -11.32 -13.18
CA ASN A 164 8.39 -11.93 -14.28
C ASN A 164 7.16 -11.10 -14.73
N GLY A 165 7.00 -9.88 -14.22
CA GLY A 165 5.92 -8.96 -14.58
C GLY A 165 4.60 -9.16 -13.82
N LEU A 166 4.51 -10.15 -12.93
CA LEU A 166 3.30 -10.32 -12.12
C LEU A 166 3.13 -9.17 -11.12
N LEU A 167 1.98 -8.51 -11.19
CA LEU A 167 1.54 -7.55 -10.19
C LEU A 167 0.79 -8.28 -9.07
N LEU A 168 1.35 -8.24 -7.86
CA LEU A 168 0.74 -8.78 -6.65
C LEU A 168 0.11 -7.63 -5.85
N SER A 169 -1.21 -7.57 -5.83
CA SER A 169 -2.00 -6.61 -5.06
C SER A 169 -2.46 -7.25 -3.74
N PRO A 170 -1.96 -6.80 -2.58
CA PRO A 170 -2.42 -7.30 -1.29
C PRO A 170 -3.83 -6.79 -0.96
N SER A 171 -4.79 -7.70 -0.86
CA SER A 171 -6.19 -7.37 -0.62
C SER A 171 -6.78 -8.14 0.56
N SER A 172 -7.91 -7.68 1.07
CA SER A 172 -8.66 -8.40 2.10
C SER A 172 -10.13 -8.01 2.07
N THR A 173 -11.01 -8.96 2.37
CA THR A 173 -12.45 -8.74 2.49
C THR A 173 -12.88 -8.73 3.96
N GLU A 174 -13.76 -7.78 4.29
CA GLU A 174 -14.46 -7.75 5.57
C GLU A 174 -15.92 -8.15 5.33
N SER A 175 -16.40 -9.14 6.10
CA SER A 175 -17.78 -9.62 6.03
C SER A 175 -18.40 -9.68 7.43
N LYS A 176 -19.74 -9.66 7.48
CA LYS A 176 -20.50 -10.00 8.70
C LYS A 176 -20.79 -11.50 8.80
N GLU A 177 -20.85 -12.18 7.66
CA GLU A 177 -21.27 -13.58 7.52
C GLU A 177 -20.08 -14.53 7.43
N GLU A 178 -18.95 -14.04 6.92
CA GLU A 178 -17.70 -14.79 6.81
C GLU A 178 -16.59 -14.19 7.68
N ILE A 179 -15.60 -15.03 8.01
CA ILE A 179 -14.34 -14.57 8.59
C ILE A 179 -13.63 -13.62 7.62
N TRP A 180 -12.95 -12.61 8.17
CA TRP A 180 -12.16 -11.67 7.37
C TRP A 180 -10.93 -12.38 6.81
N LYS A 181 -10.73 -12.28 5.49
CA LYS A 181 -9.69 -13.02 4.77
C LYS A 181 -8.79 -12.09 3.97
N ALA A 182 -7.49 -12.21 4.20
CA ALA A 182 -6.47 -11.69 3.31
C ALA A 182 -6.34 -12.59 2.08
N HIS A 183 -6.07 -11.99 0.93
CA HIS A 183 -5.79 -12.68 -0.33
C HIS A 183 -4.89 -11.81 -1.21
N LEU A 184 -4.39 -12.38 -2.30
CA LEU A 184 -3.69 -11.63 -3.34
C LEU A 184 -4.57 -11.53 -4.58
N GLU A 185 -4.73 -10.32 -5.08
CA GLU A 185 -5.25 -10.08 -6.43
C GLU A 185 -4.04 -9.97 -7.36
N ILE A 186 -3.98 -10.82 -8.37
CA ILE A 186 -2.81 -11.00 -9.23
C ILE A 186 -3.17 -10.60 -10.66
N SER A 187 -2.42 -9.64 -11.21
CA SER A 187 -2.55 -9.22 -12.60
C SER A 187 -1.30 -9.56 -13.41
N ARG A 188 -1.52 -9.96 -14.67
CA ARG A 188 -0.48 -10.26 -15.67
C ARG A 188 -0.36 -9.19 -16.75
N ASP A 189 -1.29 -8.24 -16.77
CA ASP A 189 -1.52 -7.30 -17.87
C ASP A 189 -1.64 -5.85 -17.35
N HIS A 190 -0.84 -5.54 -16.32
CA HIS A 190 -0.67 -4.21 -15.75
C HIS A 190 -1.97 -3.67 -15.13
N GLY A 191 -2.76 -4.54 -14.51
CA GLY A 191 -3.97 -4.21 -13.76
C GLY A 191 -5.25 -4.17 -14.59
N ARG A 192 -5.22 -4.64 -15.85
CA ARG A 192 -6.42 -4.70 -16.71
C ARG A 192 -7.32 -5.88 -16.35
N SER A 193 -6.73 -7.02 -16.02
CA SER A 193 -7.43 -8.20 -15.52
C SER A 193 -6.73 -8.77 -14.29
N TRP A 194 -7.50 -9.49 -13.48
CA TRP A 194 -7.10 -9.97 -12.17
C TRP A 194 -7.55 -11.40 -11.94
N SER A 195 -6.76 -12.13 -11.19
CA SER A 195 -7.09 -13.43 -10.61
C SER A 195 -6.90 -13.37 -9.09
N VAL A 196 -7.64 -14.17 -8.33
CA VAL A 196 -7.54 -14.16 -6.87
C VAL A 196 -6.80 -15.40 -6.39
N SER A 197 -5.82 -15.21 -5.51
CA SER A 197 -5.10 -16.28 -4.82
C SER A 197 -5.34 -16.16 -3.31
N ALA A 198 -5.96 -17.18 -2.72
CA ALA A 198 -6.23 -17.20 -1.29
C ALA A 198 -4.94 -17.35 -0.48
N ILE A 199 -4.85 -16.66 0.64
CA ILE A 199 -3.77 -16.83 1.61
C ILE A 199 -4.31 -17.71 2.75
N ARG A 200 -3.71 -18.89 2.93
CA ARG A 200 -4.05 -19.82 4.03
C ARG A 200 -5.57 -20.04 4.17
N PRO A 201 -6.28 -20.50 3.11
CA PRO A 201 -7.73 -20.68 3.16
C PRO A 201 -8.20 -21.71 4.22
N ASP A 202 -7.28 -22.53 4.72
CA ASP A 202 -7.46 -23.54 5.76
C ASP A 202 -7.59 -22.98 7.18
N THR A 203 -7.25 -21.71 7.41
CA THR A 203 -7.21 -21.11 8.75
C THR A 203 -8.48 -20.38 9.13
N SER A 204 -8.83 -20.40 10.42
CA SER A 204 -9.89 -19.57 11.00
C SER A 204 -9.41 -18.19 11.46
N ILE A 205 -8.11 -17.92 11.38
CA ILE A 205 -7.51 -16.66 11.84
C ILE A 205 -8.01 -15.50 10.96
N GLN A 206 -8.62 -14.51 11.59
CA GLN A 206 -9.11 -13.31 10.91
C GLN A 206 -7.98 -12.30 10.69
N VAL A 207 -7.63 -12.09 9.43
CA VAL A 207 -6.52 -11.21 9.03
C VAL A 207 -6.92 -10.28 7.89
N ILE A 208 -6.41 -9.05 7.94
CA ILE A 208 -6.69 -8.00 6.96
C ILE A 208 -5.43 -7.18 6.65
N GLN A 209 -5.55 -6.28 5.66
CA GLN A 209 -4.51 -5.32 5.31
C GLN A 209 -3.13 -5.95 5.09
N PRO A 210 -3.02 -6.95 4.19
CA PRO A 210 -1.74 -7.61 3.94
C PRO A 210 -0.71 -6.64 3.36
N SER A 211 0.56 -6.96 3.59
CA SER A 211 1.73 -6.35 2.96
C SER A 211 2.57 -7.46 2.32
N VAL A 212 2.99 -7.26 1.07
CA VAL A 212 3.80 -8.23 0.33
C VAL A 212 5.27 -7.83 0.38
N ILE A 213 6.14 -8.79 0.70
CA ILE A 213 7.60 -8.63 0.71
C ILE A 213 8.19 -9.74 -0.16
N GLN A 214 9.16 -9.41 -0.99
CA GLN A 214 9.97 -10.39 -1.70
C GLN A 214 11.37 -10.45 -1.08
N HIS A 215 11.77 -11.66 -0.69
CA HIS A 215 13.10 -11.97 -0.19
C HIS A 215 14.11 -12.06 -1.33
N THR A 216 15.40 -11.99 -1.00
CA THR A 216 16.51 -12.06 -1.98
C THR A 216 16.54 -13.39 -2.74
N ASP A 217 16.04 -14.46 -2.14
CA ASP A 217 15.90 -15.79 -2.75
C ASP A 217 14.62 -15.94 -3.61
N GLY A 218 13.86 -14.86 -3.76
CA GLY A 218 12.63 -14.81 -4.56
C GLY A 218 11.36 -15.26 -3.82
N ARG A 219 11.46 -15.74 -2.57
CA ARG A 219 10.27 -16.09 -1.79
C ARG A 219 9.40 -14.88 -1.54
N ILE A 220 8.09 -15.09 -1.63
CA ILE A 220 7.07 -14.08 -1.29
C ILE A 220 6.58 -14.34 0.12
N GLN A 221 6.68 -13.31 0.96
CA GLN A 221 6.11 -13.31 2.31
C GLN A 221 4.97 -12.29 2.36
N VAL A 222 3.86 -12.70 2.96
CA VAL A 222 2.73 -11.81 3.23
C VAL A 222 2.59 -11.62 4.73
N LEU A 223 2.63 -10.36 5.17
CA LEU A 223 2.40 -9.95 6.55
C LEU A 223 0.99 -9.38 6.67
N CYS A 224 0.19 -9.90 7.58
CA CYS A 224 -1.20 -9.45 7.76
C CYS A 224 -1.43 -8.87 9.14
N ARG A 225 -2.37 -7.92 9.25
CA ARG A 225 -2.89 -7.43 10.52
C ARG A 225 -3.91 -8.41 11.06
N SER A 226 -3.60 -9.03 12.20
CA SER A 226 -4.53 -9.90 12.92
C SER A 226 -5.60 -9.08 13.63
N LYS A 227 -6.84 -9.59 13.64
CA LYS A 227 -7.92 -9.09 14.50
C LYS A 227 -7.89 -9.73 15.89
N GLU A 228 -7.22 -10.87 16.03
CA GLU A 228 -7.10 -11.56 17.31
C GLU A 228 -6.37 -10.67 18.32
N ILE A 229 -6.97 -10.49 19.49
CA ILE A 229 -6.37 -9.81 20.63
C ILE A 229 -5.43 -10.83 21.30
N LYS A 230 -4.20 -10.42 21.61
CA LYS A 230 -3.27 -11.23 22.42
C LYS A 230 -3.64 -11.16 23.90
#